data_AF-A0A965L2Q3-F1
#
_entry.id   AF-A0A965L2Q3-F1
#
_cell.length_a   1.000
_cell.length_b   1.000
_cell.length_c   1.000
_cell.angle_alpha   90.00
_cell.angle_beta   90.00
_cell.angle_gamma   90.00
#
_symmetry.space_group_name_H-M   'P 1'
#
loop_
_entity.id
_entity.type
_entity.pdbx_description
1 polymer ?
#
loop_
_entity_poly.entity_id
_entity_poly.type
_entity_poly.pdbx_seq_one_letter_code
_entity_poly.pdbx_strand_id
1 'polypeptide(L)'
;PVIYSAGISLAFLIMTDKTLTSIERQRIYVMYIISFFVIFFWSAYEQAGSSLTFIADQQTDLNFFGIELPPSSVQNANSFFIILLAFPFSWFWIWMQKRGIEPNSPTKQAIGLMLLALGYLIIAIQVKDLGSQKLGVVWLFIMYLFHTMGELCLSPIGLSLVAKLAPKRFSSLLMGVWFLANAAGYALAGTLGALLPPVNAIASGQFPSFLGMEIKNLYDFFMLFVLMAGIASVLLYILASGPLKKMMHGIR
;
A
#
# COMPACT_ATOMS: atom_id res chain seq x y z
N PRO A 1 17.30 -4.72 -7.25
CA PRO A 1 18.53 -4.03 -6.78
C PRO A 1 18.65 -2.58 -7.28
N VAL A 2 18.58 -2.35 -8.60
CA VAL A 2 18.83 -1.03 -9.23
C VAL A 2 17.87 0.07 -8.73
N ILE A 3 16.58 -0.25 -8.58
CA ILE A 3 15.55 0.71 -8.15
C ILE A 3 15.85 1.23 -6.73
N TYR A 4 16.14 0.33 -5.78
CA TYR A 4 16.46 0.71 -4.40
C TYR A 4 17.75 1.52 -4.31
N SER A 5 18.80 1.12 -5.04
CA SER A 5 20.06 1.88 -5.08
C SER A 5 19.87 3.27 -5.69
N ALA A 6 19.05 3.40 -6.74
CA ALA A 6 18.76 4.70 -7.35
C ALA A 6 18.07 5.66 -6.37
N GLY A 7 17.10 5.16 -5.59
CA GLY A 7 16.43 5.94 -4.55
C GLY A 7 17.40 6.45 -3.48
N ILE A 8 18.30 5.59 -3.00
CA ILE A 8 19.32 5.96 -1.99
C ILE A 8 20.35 6.94 -2.56
N SER A 9 20.81 6.72 -3.80
CA SER A 9 21.74 7.61 -4.47
C SER A 9 21.16 9.00 -4.68
N LEU A 10 19.87 9.11 -5.05
CA LEU A 10 19.18 10.40 -5.13
C LEU A 10 19.04 11.07 -3.76
N ALA A 11 18.81 10.28 -2.70
CA ALA A 11 18.79 10.80 -1.33
C ALA A 11 20.14 11.43 -0.97
N PHE A 12 21.22 10.72 -1.24
CA PHE A 12 22.57 11.21 -1.00
C PHE A 12 22.88 12.46 -1.83
N LEU A 13 22.58 12.45 -3.13
CA LEU A 13 22.83 13.58 -4.03
C LEU A 13 22.10 14.85 -3.58
N ILE A 14 20.81 14.74 -3.24
CA ILE A 14 20.01 15.90 -2.82
C ILE A 14 20.48 16.38 -1.45
N MET A 15 20.71 15.48 -0.49
CA MET A 15 20.98 15.86 0.91
C MET A 15 22.39 16.38 1.15
N THR A 16 23.34 16.08 0.27
CA THR A 16 24.71 16.61 0.31
C THR A 16 24.85 18.00 -0.27
N ASP A 17 23.81 18.51 -0.92
CA ASP A 17 23.81 19.86 -1.47
C ASP A 17 23.91 20.92 -0.36
N LYS A 18 24.92 21.79 -0.47
CA LYS A 18 25.25 22.82 0.52
C LYS A 18 24.29 24.02 0.51
N THR A 19 23.49 24.17 -0.54
CA THR A 19 22.52 25.27 -0.66
C THR A 19 21.24 25.01 0.15
N LEU A 20 21.05 23.79 0.66
CA LEU A 20 19.87 23.43 1.45
C LEU A 20 19.82 24.16 2.80
N THR A 21 18.74 24.90 3.01
CA THR A 21 18.39 25.41 4.34
C THR A 21 17.95 24.28 5.27
N SER A 22 18.00 24.53 6.59
CA SER A 22 17.55 23.56 7.60
C SER A 22 16.06 23.17 7.40
N ILE A 23 15.22 24.14 7.04
CA ILE A 23 13.79 23.92 6.76
C ILE A 23 13.60 23.05 5.50
N GLU A 24 14.28 23.37 4.40
CA GLU A 24 14.20 22.57 3.17
C GLU A 24 14.66 21.12 3.41
N ARG A 25 15.75 20.94 4.16
CA ARG A 25 16.26 19.61 4.52
C ARG A 25 15.23 18.79 5.31
N GLN A 26 14.57 19.41 6.29
CA GLN A 26 13.51 18.76 7.05
C GLN A 26 12.31 18.36 6.18
N ARG A 27 11.90 19.22 5.24
CA ARG A 27 10.83 18.90 4.29
C ARG A 27 11.21 17.76 3.35
N ILE A 28 12.45 17.71 2.88
CA ILE A 28 12.96 16.61 2.06
C ILE A 28 12.95 15.30 2.86
N TYR A 29 13.37 15.30 4.13
CA TYR A 29 13.27 14.12 4.98
C TYR A 29 11.82 13.63 5.10
N VAL A 30 10.83 14.53 5.26
CA VAL A 30 9.41 14.14 5.28
C VAL A 30 9.03 13.41 4.00
N MET A 31 9.44 13.92 2.84
CA MET A 31 9.16 13.28 1.55
C MET A 31 9.79 11.89 1.43
N TYR A 32 11.05 11.72 1.86
CA TYR A 32 11.70 10.41 1.85
C TYR A 32 11.04 9.41 2.79
N ILE A 33 10.64 9.85 3.98
CA ILE A 33 9.95 8.98 4.94
C ILE A 33 8.59 8.56 4.37
N ILE A 34 7.81 9.49 3.84
CA ILE A 34 6.51 9.19 3.21
C ILE A 34 6.70 8.24 2.02
N SER A 35 7.65 8.52 1.13
CA SER A 35 7.98 7.65 0.00
C SER A 35 8.41 6.24 0.45
N PHE A 36 9.15 6.11 1.54
CA PHE A 36 9.48 4.79 2.11
C PHE A 36 8.21 4.02 2.51
N PHE A 37 7.25 4.67 3.18
CA PHE A 37 5.99 4.01 3.57
C PHE A 37 5.07 3.70 2.37
N VAL A 38 5.20 4.44 1.27
CA VAL A 38 4.46 4.18 0.03
C VAL A 38 4.83 2.82 -0.57
N ILE A 39 6.07 2.36 -0.39
CA ILE A 39 6.55 1.05 -0.86
C ILE A 39 5.67 -0.07 -0.29
N PHE A 40 5.35 -0.03 1.00
CA PHE A 40 4.53 -1.07 1.65
C PHE A 40 3.08 -1.05 1.21
N PHE A 41 2.54 0.13 0.89
CA PHE A 41 1.19 0.24 0.37
C PHE A 41 1.09 -0.44 -1.00
N TRP A 42 1.95 -0.03 -1.95
CA TRP A 42 1.90 -0.60 -3.29
C TRP A 42 2.36 -2.05 -3.35
N SER A 43 3.29 -2.48 -2.49
CA SER A 43 3.72 -3.88 -2.48
C SER A 43 2.60 -4.86 -2.13
N ALA A 44 1.69 -4.43 -1.26
CA ALA A 44 0.49 -5.17 -0.89
C ALA A 44 -0.65 -4.93 -1.90
N TYR A 45 -0.91 -3.68 -2.28
CA TYR A 45 -1.98 -3.35 -3.21
C TYR A 45 -1.84 -4.04 -4.59
N GLU A 46 -0.63 -4.07 -5.14
CA GLU A 46 -0.35 -4.67 -6.46
C GLU A 46 -0.41 -6.21 -6.49
N GLN A 47 -0.66 -6.87 -5.36
CA GLN A 47 -0.97 -8.31 -5.38
C GLN A 47 -2.25 -8.60 -6.17
N ALA A 48 -3.10 -7.59 -6.38
CA ALA A 48 -4.31 -7.65 -7.19
C ALA A 48 -4.06 -8.25 -8.58
N GLY A 49 -2.99 -7.82 -9.26
CA GLY A 49 -2.64 -8.28 -10.60
C GLY A 49 -1.80 -9.56 -10.65
N SER A 50 -1.49 -10.16 -9.49
CA SER A 50 -0.60 -11.33 -9.39
C SER A 50 -1.19 -12.39 -8.47
N SER A 51 -0.77 -12.42 -7.20
CA SER A 51 -1.13 -13.46 -6.24
C SER A 51 -2.64 -13.59 -6.02
N LEU A 52 -3.36 -12.47 -5.98
CA LEU A 52 -4.82 -12.49 -5.78
C LEU A 52 -5.56 -13.06 -7.00
N THR A 53 -5.07 -12.84 -8.21
CA THR A 53 -5.61 -13.47 -9.42
C THR A 53 -5.38 -14.98 -9.42
N PHE A 54 -4.22 -15.44 -8.94
CA PHE A 54 -3.95 -16.87 -8.80
C PHE A 54 -4.84 -17.51 -7.72
N ILE A 55 -5.04 -16.83 -6.58
CA ILE A 55 -5.96 -17.29 -5.53
C ILE A 55 -7.41 -17.31 -6.03
N ALA A 56 -7.81 -16.33 -6.85
CA ALA A 56 -9.11 -16.31 -7.50
C ALA A 56 -9.31 -17.55 -8.40
N ASP A 57 -8.29 -17.95 -9.15
CA ASP A 57 -8.34 -19.11 -10.05
C ASP A 57 -8.37 -20.45 -9.31
N GLN A 58 -7.48 -20.62 -8.34
CA GLN A 58 -7.22 -21.93 -7.74
C GLN A 58 -8.05 -22.21 -6.48
N GLN A 59 -8.38 -21.17 -5.71
CA GLN A 59 -8.87 -21.31 -4.33
C GLN A 59 -10.17 -20.55 -4.06
N THR A 60 -10.79 -19.98 -5.08
CA THR A 60 -12.02 -19.18 -4.96
C THR A 60 -13.15 -19.82 -5.77
N ASP A 61 -14.36 -19.82 -5.22
CA ASP A 61 -15.59 -20.08 -5.94
C ASP A 61 -16.01 -18.80 -6.66
N LEU A 62 -15.89 -18.84 -7.99
CA LEU A 62 -16.14 -17.73 -8.90
C LEU A 62 -17.60 -17.67 -9.37
N ASN A 63 -18.47 -18.54 -8.85
CA ASN A 63 -19.90 -18.43 -9.11
C ASN A 63 -20.46 -17.20 -8.38
N PHE A 64 -20.83 -16.18 -9.16
CA PHE A 64 -21.44 -14.97 -8.67
C PHE A 64 -22.84 -14.83 -9.27
N PHE A 65 -23.87 -15.04 -8.43
CA PHE A 65 -25.27 -15.03 -8.85
C PHE A 65 -25.58 -15.95 -10.05
N GLY A 66 -24.94 -17.12 -10.11
CA GLY A 66 -25.14 -18.10 -11.19
C GLY A 66 -24.27 -17.85 -12.43
N ILE A 67 -23.45 -16.80 -12.45
CA ILE A 67 -22.49 -16.50 -13.52
C ILE A 67 -21.10 -16.90 -13.04
N GLU A 68 -20.40 -17.72 -13.81
CA GLU A 68 -19.00 -18.05 -13.54
C GLU A 68 -18.09 -16.93 -14.04
N LEU A 69 -17.45 -16.22 -13.11
CA LEU A 69 -16.56 -15.12 -13.43
C LEU A 69 -15.18 -15.63 -13.85
N PRO A 70 -14.53 -15.06 -14.88
CA PRO A 70 -13.11 -15.29 -15.11
C PRO A 70 -12.28 -14.80 -13.91
N PRO A 71 -11.23 -15.52 -13.46
CA PRO A 71 -10.42 -15.12 -12.30
C PRO A 71 -9.85 -13.69 -12.42
N SER A 72 -9.36 -13.33 -13.61
CA SER A 72 -8.85 -12.00 -13.90
C SER A 72 -9.91 -10.90 -13.81
N SER A 73 -11.19 -11.23 -13.97
CA SER A 73 -12.27 -10.24 -13.87
C SER A 73 -12.57 -9.83 -12.43
N VAL A 74 -12.13 -10.61 -11.43
CA VAL A 74 -12.33 -10.28 -10.02
C VAL A 74 -11.66 -8.96 -9.65
N GLN A 75 -10.51 -8.64 -10.27
CA GLN A 75 -9.80 -7.37 -10.03
C GLN A 75 -10.62 -6.15 -10.51
N ASN A 76 -11.60 -6.32 -11.41
CA ASN A 76 -12.46 -5.22 -11.86
C ASN A 76 -13.29 -4.62 -10.72
N ALA A 77 -13.46 -5.35 -9.61
CA ALA A 77 -14.06 -4.82 -8.39
C ALA A 77 -13.35 -3.54 -7.92
N ASN A 78 -12.03 -3.46 -8.08
CA ASN A 78 -11.27 -2.27 -7.75
C ASN A 78 -11.74 -1.04 -8.55
N SER A 79 -11.78 -1.14 -9.89
CA SER A 79 -12.22 -0.05 -10.76
C SER A 79 -13.66 0.35 -10.49
N PHE A 80 -14.54 -0.63 -10.23
CA PHE A 80 -15.92 -0.39 -9.83
C PHE A 80 -16.00 0.43 -8.54
N PHE A 81 -15.27 0.05 -7.49
CA PHE A 81 -15.27 0.78 -6.23
C PHE A 81 -14.63 2.16 -6.35
N ILE A 82 -13.63 2.36 -7.21
CA ILE A 82 -13.06 3.70 -7.46
C ILE A 82 -14.15 4.62 -8.01
N ILE A 83 -14.86 4.19 -9.06
CA ILE A 83 -15.93 4.99 -9.68
C ILE A 83 -17.03 5.30 -8.66
N LEU A 84 -17.41 4.29 -7.86
CA LEU A 84 -18.47 4.43 -6.85
C LEU A 84 -18.07 5.37 -5.71
N LEU A 85 -16.82 5.27 -5.22
CA LEU A 85 -16.37 5.93 -3.99
C LEU A 85 -15.62 7.24 -4.24
N ALA A 86 -15.13 7.54 -5.44
CA ALA A 86 -14.36 8.75 -5.73
C ALA A 86 -15.12 10.03 -5.34
N PHE A 87 -16.40 10.14 -5.71
CA PHE A 87 -17.24 11.29 -5.35
C PHE A 87 -17.49 11.37 -3.83
N PRO A 88 -17.99 10.31 -3.16
CA PRO A 88 -18.14 10.30 -1.70
C PRO A 88 -16.86 10.63 -0.93
N PHE A 89 -15.72 10.04 -1.30
CA PHE A 89 -14.44 10.29 -0.63
C PHE A 89 -13.96 11.73 -0.82
N SER A 90 -14.03 12.26 -2.03
CA SER A 90 -13.69 13.66 -2.31
C SER A 90 -14.54 14.62 -1.49
N TRP A 91 -15.86 14.38 -1.44
CA TRP A 91 -16.76 15.19 -0.64
C TRP A 91 -16.46 15.08 0.86
N PHE A 92 -16.17 13.88 1.36
CA PHE A 92 -15.76 13.65 2.74
C PHE A 92 -14.51 14.46 3.12
N TRP A 93 -13.48 14.47 2.27
CA TRP A 93 -12.27 15.26 2.53
C TRP A 93 -12.55 16.76 2.53
N ILE A 94 -13.32 17.27 1.57
CA ILE A 94 -13.72 18.69 1.53
C ILE A 94 -14.53 19.07 2.77
N TRP A 95 -15.42 18.19 3.23
CA TRP A 95 -16.20 18.40 4.44
C TRP A 95 -15.30 18.48 5.69
N MET A 96 -14.30 17.58 5.82
CA MET A 96 -13.31 17.65 6.91
C MET A 96 -12.47 18.93 6.84
N GLN A 97 -12.07 19.34 5.63
CA GLN A 97 -11.30 20.56 5.38
C GLN A 97 -12.08 21.80 5.84
N LYS A 98 -13.37 21.90 5.49
CA LYS A 98 -14.25 23.00 5.91
C LYS A 98 -14.41 23.10 7.44
N ARG A 99 -14.27 21.97 8.15
CA ARG A 99 -14.32 21.89 9.61
C ARG A 99 -12.95 22.07 10.29
N GLY A 100 -11.87 22.23 9.52
CA GLY A 100 -10.51 22.40 10.04
C GLY A 100 -9.90 21.14 10.67
N ILE A 101 -10.57 19.98 10.55
CA ILE A 101 -10.16 18.69 11.14
C ILE A 101 -9.49 17.75 10.13
N GLU A 102 -9.24 18.23 8.91
CA GLU A 102 -8.59 17.44 7.87
C GLU A 102 -7.22 16.92 8.35
N PRO A 103 -6.99 15.60 8.28
CA PRO A 103 -5.68 15.02 8.60
C PRO A 103 -4.62 15.52 7.62
N ASN A 104 -3.39 15.67 8.09
CA ASN A 104 -2.27 15.98 7.20
C ASN A 104 -2.00 14.81 6.23
N SER A 105 -1.27 15.11 5.16
CA SER A 105 -0.89 14.12 4.13
C SER A 105 -0.34 12.79 4.71
N PRO A 106 0.70 12.77 5.57
CA PRO A 106 1.20 11.51 6.12
C PRO A 106 0.17 10.75 7.00
N THR A 107 -0.72 11.44 7.70
CA THR A 107 -1.82 10.77 8.44
C THR A 107 -2.83 10.13 7.47
N LYS A 108 -3.17 10.76 6.35
CA LYS A 108 -4.04 10.14 5.33
C LYS A 108 -3.41 8.87 4.76
N GLN A 109 -2.10 8.88 4.50
CA GLN A 109 -1.38 7.69 4.06
C GLN A 109 -1.40 6.58 5.12
N ALA A 110 -1.24 6.91 6.40
CA ALA A 110 -1.34 5.93 7.48
C ALA A 110 -2.74 5.28 7.55
N ILE A 111 -3.81 6.09 7.38
CA ILE A 111 -5.18 5.57 7.26
C ILE A 111 -5.30 4.62 6.07
N GLY A 112 -4.71 4.98 4.92
CA GLY A 112 -4.71 4.12 3.73
C GLY A 112 -4.04 2.76 3.98
N LEU A 113 -2.87 2.75 4.62
CA LEU A 113 -2.18 1.52 5.04
C LEU A 113 -3.00 0.69 6.04
N MET A 114 -3.73 1.33 6.95
CA MET A 114 -4.59 0.62 7.90
C MET A 114 -5.77 -0.05 7.17
N LEU A 115 -6.42 0.66 6.25
CA LEU A 115 -7.52 0.11 5.45
C LEU A 115 -7.06 -1.09 4.62
N LEU A 116 -5.86 -1.00 4.03
CA LEU A 116 -5.23 -2.11 3.33
C LEU A 116 -5.00 -3.32 4.25
N ALA A 117 -4.43 -3.09 5.45
CA ALA A 117 -4.24 -4.14 6.45
C ALA A 117 -5.55 -4.78 6.90
N LEU A 118 -6.63 -3.98 7.05
CA LEU A 118 -7.95 -4.47 7.39
C LEU A 118 -8.57 -5.33 6.28
N GLY A 119 -8.41 -4.94 5.00
CA GLY A 119 -8.83 -5.75 3.87
C GLY A 119 -8.17 -7.13 3.87
N TYR A 120 -6.85 -7.16 4.07
CA TYR A 120 -6.09 -8.40 4.22
C TYR A 120 -6.49 -9.22 5.46
N LEU A 121 -6.80 -8.56 6.58
CA LEU A 121 -7.22 -9.25 7.80
C LEU A 121 -8.56 -9.95 7.61
N ILE A 122 -9.51 -9.29 6.93
CA ILE A 122 -10.81 -9.89 6.62
C ILE A 122 -10.63 -11.18 5.84
N ILE A 123 -9.84 -11.16 4.76
CA ILE A 123 -9.64 -12.37 3.96
C ILE A 123 -8.80 -13.43 4.68
N ALA A 124 -7.81 -13.04 5.49
CA ALA A 124 -7.04 -13.96 6.32
C ALA A 124 -7.96 -14.76 7.25
N ILE A 125 -8.90 -14.09 7.93
CA ILE A 125 -9.86 -14.74 8.83
C ILE A 125 -10.72 -15.76 8.06
N GLN A 126 -11.15 -15.43 6.83
CA GLN A 126 -12.00 -16.32 6.04
C GLN A 126 -11.27 -17.57 5.54
N VAL A 127 -9.95 -17.48 5.27
CA VAL A 127 -9.17 -18.63 4.81
C VAL A 127 -8.61 -19.50 5.94
N LYS A 128 -8.70 -19.05 7.20
CA LYS A 128 -8.10 -19.73 8.36
C LYS A 128 -8.63 -21.15 8.57
N ASP A 129 -9.95 -21.32 8.49
CA ASP A 129 -10.64 -22.58 8.79
C ASP A 129 -11.32 -23.17 7.54
N LEU A 130 -10.88 -22.76 6.35
CA LEU A 130 -11.53 -23.11 5.07
C LEU A 130 -11.36 -24.60 4.70
N GLY A 131 -10.31 -25.26 5.21
CA GLY A 131 -10.02 -26.66 4.91
C GLY A 131 -9.84 -26.90 3.41
N SER A 132 -10.67 -27.79 2.84
CA SER A 132 -10.69 -28.10 1.40
C SER A 132 -11.76 -27.32 0.62
N GLN A 133 -12.49 -26.40 1.26
CA GLN A 133 -13.51 -25.60 0.59
C GLN A 133 -12.86 -24.45 -0.18
N LYS A 134 -13.57 -23.92 -1.18
CA LYS A 134 -13.16 -22.72 -1.90
C LYS A 134 -13.70 -21.47 -1.20
N LEU A 135 -12.95 -20.38 -1.27
CA LEU A 135 -13.34 -19.08 -0.74
C LEU A 135 -14.42 -18.46 -1.64
N GLY A 136 -15.51 -17.92 -1.09
CA GLY A 136 -16.47 -17.21 -1.93
C GLY A 136 -15.89 -15.91 -2.52
N VAL A 137 -16.11 -15.64 -3.81
CA VAL A 137 -15.62 -14.42 -4.50
C VAL A 137 -16.03 -13.11 -3.82
N VAL A 138 -17.16 -13.10 -3.09
CA VAL A 138 -17.64 -11.94 -2.31
C VAL A 138 -16.59 -11.45 -1.30
N TRP A 139 -15.79 -12.34 -0.72
CA TRP A 139 -14.74 -11.94 0.23
C TRP A 139 -13.58 -11.22 -0.45
N LEU A 140 -13.25 -11.59 -1.69
CA LEU A 140 -12.31 -10.82 -2.51
C LEU A 140 -12.88 -9.43 -2.83
N PHE A 141 -14.18 -9.32 -3.14
CA PHE A 141 -14.81 -8.02 -3.35
C PHE A 141 -14.78 -7.14 -2.09
N ILE A 142 -15.05 -7.70 -0.92
CA ILE A 142 -14.96 -6.96 0.34
C ILE A 142 -13.52 -6.50 0.59
N MET A 143 -12.52 -7.36 0.38
CA MET A 143 -11.11 -6.97 0.48
C MET A 143 -10.78 -5.84 -0.49
N TYR A 144 -11.18 -5.95 -1.77
CA TYR A 144 -10.98 -4.91 -2.78
C TYR A 144 -11.63 -3.58 -2.39
N LEU A 145 -12.82 -3.59 -1.76
CA LEU A 145 -13.46 -2.39 -1.24
C LEU A 145 -12.55 -1.65 -0.26
N PHE A 146 -12.00 -2.34 0.74
CA PHE A 146 -11.08 -1.74 1.71
C PHE A 146 -9.77 -1.27 1.08
N HIS A 147 -9.23 -2.03 0.13
CA HIS A 147 -8.03 -1.64 -0.61
C HIS A 147 -8.25 -0.36 -1.42
N THR A 148 -9.39 -0.26 -2.12
CA THR A 148 -9.77 0.94 -2.87
C THR A 148 -9.99 2.15 -1.95
N MET A 149 -10.64 1.98 -0.80
CA MET A 149 -10.74 3.04 0.21
C MET A 149 -9.36 3.51 0.67
N GLY A 150 -8.40 2.57 0.82
CA GLY A 150 -7.02 2.89 1.14
C GLY A 150 -6.30 3.67 0.03
N GLU A 151 -6.51 3.28 -1.23
CA GLU A 151 -5.94 3.96 -2.40
C GLU A 151 -6.48 5.38 -2.54
N LEU A 152 -7.78 5.59 -2.32
CA LEU A 152 -8.41 6.91 -2.34
C LEU A 152 -7.89 7.84 -1.23
N CYS A 153 -7.31 7.30 -0.15
CA CYS A 153 -6.59 8.09 0.83
C CYS A 153 -5.21 8.54 0.31
N LEU A 154 -4.55 7.72 -0.52
CA LEU A 154 -3.15 7.86 -0.91
C LEU A 154 -2.95 8.59 -2.26
N SER A 155 -3.85 8.38 -3.22
CA SER A 155 -3.72 8.88 -4.60
C SER A 155 -3.48 10.40 -4.74
N PRO A 156 -4.05 11.31 -3.91
CA PRO A 156 -3.77 12.74 -4.03
C PRO A 156 -2.46 13.18 -3.36
N ILE A 157 -1.79 12.31 -2.60
CA ILE A 157 -0.70 12.70 -1.71
C ILE A 157 0.60 13.01 -2.47
N GLY A 158 0.97 12.18 -3.45
CA GLY A 158 2.28 12.26 -4.11
C GLY A 158 2.55 13.61 -4.77
N LEU A 159 1.67 14.01 -5.68
CA LEU A 159 1.75 15.30 -6.37
C LEU A 159 1.65 16.46 -5.38
N SER A 160 0.78 16.35 -4.37
CA SER A 160 0.57 17.39 -3.37
C SER A 160 1.82 17.64 -2.52
N LEU A 161 2.48 16.59 -2.05
CA LEU A 161 3.69 16.69 -1.24
C LEU A 161 4.84 17.31 -2.03
N VAL A 162 5.08 16.84 -3.25
CA VAL A 162 6.14 17.42 -4.11
C VAL A 162 5.84 18.89 -4.37
N ALA A 163 4.60 19.24 -4.74
CA ALA A 163 4.24 20.62 -5.00
C ALA A 163 4.39 21.55 -3.78
N LYS A 164 4.13 21.04 -2.57
CA LYS A 164 4.13 21.85 -1.34
C LYS A 164 5.48 21.88 -0.62
N LEU A 165 6.20 20.76 -0.57
CA LEU A 165 7.39 20.57 0.27
C LEU A 165 8.70 20.68 -0.51
N ALA A 166 8.70 20.39 -1.82
CA ALA A 166 9.93 20.38 -2.60
C ALA A 166 10.48 21.81 -2.81
N PRO A 167 11.78 22.04 -2.59
CA PRO A 167 12.44 23.23 -3.10
C PRO A 167 12.33 23.27 -4.62
N LYS A 168 12.08 24.45 -5.22
CA LYS A 168 11.88 24.60 -6.68
C LYS A 168 13.01 23.94 -7.50
N ARG A 169 14.25 24.05 -7.01
CA ARG A 169 15.45 23.48 -7.64
C ARG A 169 15.52 21.95 -7.63
N PHE A 170 14.81 21.28 -6.72
CA PHE A 170 14.80 19.81 -6.58
C PHE A 170 13.44 19.18 -6.91
N SER A 171 12.46 19.96 -7.39
CA SER A 171 11.08 19.50 -7.60
C SER A 171 10.99 18.25 -8.51
N SER A 172 11.69 18.27 -9.66
CA SER A 172 11.72 17.14 -10.59
C SER A 172 12.43 15.91 -10.02
N LEU A 173 13.54 16.11 -9.30
CA LEU A 173 14.29 15.01 -8.66
C LEU A 173 13.47 14.35 -7.55
N LEU A 174 12.76 15.15 -6.74
CA LEU A 174 11.90 14.65 -5.68
C LEU A 174 10.62 13.99 -6.22
N MET A 175 10.13 14.43 -7.37
CA MET A 175 9.11 13.65 -8.11
C MET A 175 9.67 12.31 -8.58
N GLY A 176 10.92 12.29 -9.06
CA GLY A 176 11.64 11.05 -9.38
C GLY A 176 11.72 10.09 -8.19
N VAL A 177 11.99 10.60 -6.99
CA VAL A 177 11.99 9.81 -5.74
C VAL A 177 10.61 9.20 -5.46
N TRP A 178 9.54 9.96 -5.67
CA TRP A 178 8.17 9.44 -5.51
C TRP A 178 7.88 8.29 -6.46
N PHE A 179 8.20 8.44 -7.75
CA PHE A 179 7.99 7.36 -8.73
C PHE A 179 8.90 6.16 -8.49
N LEU A 180 10.14 6.37 -8.06
CA LEU A 180 11.03 5.28 -7.66
C LEU A 180 10.50 4.50 -6.46
N ALA A 181 9.83 5.16 -5.52
CA ALA A 181 9.16 4.48 -4.41
C ALA A 181 7.98 3.61 -4.88
N ASN A 182 7.18 4.08 -5.83
CA ASN A 182 6.13 3.24 -6.45
C ASN A 182 6.74 2.02 -7.15
N ALA A 183 7.77 2.24 -7.97
CA ALA A 183 8.49 1.16 -8.65
C ALA A 183 9.13 0.16 -7.67
N ALA A 184 9.66 0.65 -6.54
CA ALA A 184 10.19 -0.18 -5.47
C ALA A 184 9.08 -1.00 -4.79
N GLY A 185 7.89 -0.42 -4.63
CA GLY A 185 6.68 -1.12 -4.17
C GLY A 185 6.29 -2.25 -5.13
N TYR A 186 6.30 -1.98 -6.44
CA TYR A 186 5.98 -2.99 -7.47
C TYR A 186 6.99 -4.13 -7.51
N ALA A 187 8.28 -3.81 -7.41
CA ALA A 187 9.34 -4.81 -7.29
C ALA A 187 9.18 -5.66 -6.02
N LEU A 188 8.86 -5.01 -4.88
CA LEU A 188 8.58 -5.71 -3.63
C LEU A 188 7.33 -6.59 -3.76
N ALA A 189 6.27 -6.12 -4.44
CA ALA A 189 5.07 -6.91 -4.71
C ALA A 189 5.41 -8.23 -5.40
N GLY A 190 6.25 -8.18 -6.45
CA GLY A 190 6.71 -9.38 -7.15
C GLY A 190 7.47 -10.35 -6.24
N THR A 191 8.36 -9.84 -5.39
CA THR A 191 9.09 -10.70 -4.43
C THR A 191 8.18 -11.30 -3.36
N LEU A 192 7.18 -10.55 -2.87
CA LEU A 192 6.23 -11.05 -1.88
C LEU A 192 5.25 -12.04 -2.50
N GLY A 193 4.81 -11.82 -3.73
CA GLY A 193 3.93 -12.73 -4.45
C GLY A 193 4.56 -14.07 -4.77
N ALA A 194 5.89 -14.11 -4.95
CA ALA A 194 6.64 -15.36 -5.08
C ALA A 194 6.62 -16.24 -3.82
N LEU A 195 6.19 -15.70 -2.67
CA LEU A 195 6.03 -16.43 -1.42
C LEU A 195 4.68 -17.15 -1.31
N LEU A 196 3.79 -16.98 -2.29
CA LEU A 196 2.51 -17.68 -2.33
C LEU A 196 2.78 -19.20 -2.31
N PRO A 197 2.27 -19.93 -1.31
CA PRO A 197 2.61 -21.34 -1.16
C PRO A 197 2.06 -22.13 -2.36
N PRO A 198 2.88 -22.97 -3.02
CA PRO A 198 2.39 -23.84 -4.08
C PRO A 198 1.27 -24.74 -3.56
N VAL A 199 0.23 -24.96 -4.38
CA VAL A 199 -0.90 -25.86 -4.05
C VAL A 199 -0.41 -27.28 -3.68
N ASN A 200 0.77 -27.68 -4.17
CA ASN A 200 1.41 -28.98 -3.94
C ASN A 200 2.62 -28.94 -2.96
N ALA A 201 2.87 -27.83 -2.27
CA ALA A 201 4.08 -27.60 -1.46
C ALA A 201 4.24 -28.51 -0.23
N ILE A 202 3.19 -29.26 0.14
CA ILE A 202 3.23 -30.23 1.24
C ILE A 202 4.28 -31.33 0.96
N ALA A 203 4.62 -31.58 -0.31
CA ALA A 203 5.55 -32.63 -0.71
C ALA A 203 7.05 -32.29 -0.54
N SER A 204 7.44 -31.02 -0.48
CA SER A 204 8.87 -30.62 -0.46
C SER A 204 9.42 -30.23 0.92
N GLY A 205 8.55 -29.99 1.92
CA GLY A 205 8.94 -29.61 3.28
C GLY A 205 9.70 -28.27 3.39
N GLN A 206 9.85 -27.53 2.29
CA GLN A 206 10.50 -26.23 2.23
C GLN A 206 9.44 -25.15 2.04
N PHE A 207 9.14 -24.44 3.12
CA PHE A 207 8.23 -23.30 3.07
C PHE A 207 9.00 -22.01 2.79
N PRO A 208 8.48 -21.13 1.91
CA PRO A 208 9.05 -19.80 1.77
C PRO A 208 8.97 -19.07 3.11
N SER A 209 10.04 -18.39 3.48
CA SER A 209 10.06 -17.55 4.68
C SER A 209 10.43 -16.11 4.32
N PHE A 210 9.82 -15.17 5.03
CA PHE A 210 10.11 -13.75 4.88
C PHE A 210 10.18 -13.11 6.27
N LEU A 211 11.31 -12.45 6.56
CA LEU A 211 11.57 -11.80 7.85
C LEU A 211 11.35 -12.71 9.08
N GLY A 212 11.65 -14.01 8.95
CA GLY A 212 11.51 -14.99 10.01
C GLY A 212 10.09 -15.57 10.18
N MET A 213 9.12 -15.15 9.36
CA MET A 213 7.81 -15.80 9.27
C MET A 213 7.83 -16.85 8.16
N GLU A 214 7.51 -18.09 8.50
CA GLU A 214 7.28 -19.16 7.53
C GLU A 214 5.86 -19.06 6.96
N ILE A 215 5.73 -19.14 5.64
CA ILE A 215 4.43 -19.03 4.95
C ILE A 215 3.99 -20.43 4.55
N LYS A 216 3.13 -21.05 5.37
CA LYS A 216 2.72 -22.45 5.20
C LYS A 216 1.42 -22.58 4.44
N ASN A 217 0.58 -21.56 4.51
CA ASN A 217 -0.76 -21.55 3.94
C ASN A 217 -1.18 -20.12 3.55
N LEU A 218 -2.39 -19.97 3.01
CA LEU A 218 -2.95 -18.67 2.65
C LEU A 218 -3.15 -17.74 3.85
N TYR A 219 -3.44 -18.28 5.03
CA TYR A 219 -3.58 -17.46 6.24
C TYR A 219 -2.26 -16.75 6.54
N ASP A 220 -1.14 -17.48 6.56
CA ASP A 220 0.19 -16.90 6.78
C ASP A 220 0.56 -15.89 5.68
N PHE A 221 0.22 -16.21 4.43
CA PHE A 221 0.44 -15.32 3.29
C PHE A 221 -0.32 -14.00 3.44
N PHE A 222 -1.59 -14.01 3.84
CA PHE A 222 -2.34 -12.78 4.07
C PHE A 222 -1.88 -12.05 5.35
N MET A 223 -1.55 -12.80 6.41
CA MET A 223 -1.04 -12.23 7.66
C MET A 223 0.28 -11.48 7.48
N LEU A 224 1.11 -11.88 6.52
CA LEU A 224 2.28 -11.12 6.10
C LEU A 224 1.91 -9.68 5.72
N PHE A 225 0.89 -9.49 4.88
CA PHE A 225 0.43 -8.16 4.46
C PHE A 225 -0.27 -7.42 5.59
N VAL A 226 -1.05 -8.11 6.44
CA VAL A 226 -1.66 -7.51 7.65
C VAL A 226 -0.60 -6.91 8.56
N LEU A 227 0.43 -7.68 8.90
CA LEU A 227 1.50 -7.24 9.80
C LEU A 227 2.33 -6.14 9.15
N MET A 228 2.74 -6.32 7.89
CA MET A 228 3.53 -5.33 7.18
C MET A 228 2.80 -3.99 7.04
N ALA A 229 1.58 -3.98 6.50
CA ALA A 229 0.80 -2.75 6.31
C ALA A 229 0.30 -2.17 7.64
N GLY A 230 -0.06 -3.03 8.61
CA GLY A 230 -0.50 -2.61 9.94
C GLY A 230 0.60 -1.96 10.76
N ILE A 231 1.79 -2.57 10.84
CA ILE A 231 2.96 -1.98 11.50
C ILE A 231 3.35 -0.69 10.78
N ALA A 232 3.40 -0.71 9.44
CA ALA A 232 3.70 0.48 8.65
C ALA A 232 2.72 1.63 8.93
N SER A 233 1.42 1.33 9.03
CA SER A 233 0.39 2.29 9.37
C SER A 233 0.59 2.89 10.76
N VAL A 234 0.77 2.07 11.79
CA VAL A 234 0.95 2.53 13.17
C VAL A 234 2.20 3.39 13.30
N LEU A 235 3.32 2.94 12.74
CA LEU A 235 4.58 3.71 12.75
C LEU A 235 4.41 5.05 12.03
N LEU A 236 3.83 5.05 10.83
CA LEU A 236 3.61 6.29 10.08
C LEU A 236 2.65 7.21 10.82
N TYR A 237 1.61 6.70 11.46
CA TYR A 237 0.68 7.51 12.25
C TYR A 237 1.37 8.20 13.43
N ILE A 238 2.22 7.48 14.17
CA ILE A 238 3.03 8.04 15.26
C ILE A 238 3.96 9.13 14.71
N LEU A 239 4.64 8.87 13.60
CA LEU A 239 5.52 9.85 12.95
C LEU A 239 4.74 11.08 12.43
N ALA A 240 3.55 10.86 11.88
CA ALA A 240 2.68 11.89 11.32
C ALA A 240 2.06 12.81 12.38
N SER A 241 1.78 12.27 13.57
CA SER A 241 1.21 13.01 14.69
C SER A 241 2.25 13.89 15.41
N GLY A 242 3.52 13.51 15.37
CA GLY A 242 4.62 14.20 16.06
C GLY A 242 5.68 14.79 15.12
N PRO A 243 6.77 14.06 14.83
CA PRO A 243 7.98 14.59 14.20
C PRO A 243 7.74 15.12 12.78
N LEU A 244 7.01 14.40 11.93
CA LEU A 244 6.77 14.83 10.54
C LEU A 244 5.96 16.12 10.48
N LYS A 245 4.93 16.25 11.34
CA LYS A 245 4.14 17.48 11.44
C LYS A 245 4.99 18.69 11.80
N LYS A 246 5.97 18.53 12.69
CA LYS A 246 6.93 19.61 13.04
C LYS A 246 7.84 19.95 11.85
N MET A 247 8.36 18.93 11.16
CA MET A 247 9.26 19.07 10.02
C MET A 247 8.60 19.65 8.76
N MET A 248 7.27 19.61 8.67
CA MET A 248 6.51 20.25 7.58
C MET A 248 6.38 21.77 7.75
N HIS A 249 6.72 22.35 8.92
CA HIS A 249 6.69 23.80 9.17
C HIS A 249 5.35 24.46 8.81
N GLY A 250 4.24 23.88 9.27
CA GLY A 250 2.90 24.45 9.09
C GLY A 250 2.21 24.15 7.75
N ILE A 251 2.90 23.47 6.83
CA ILE A 251 2.30 23.00 5.58
C ILE A 251 1.42 21.77 5.87
N ARG A 252 0.19 21.76 5.33
CA ARG A 252 -0.77 20.66 5.43
C ARG A 252 -0.97 19.97 4.08
#